data_AF-A0A364MVD0-F1
#
_entry.id   AF-A0A364MVD0-F1
#
_cell.length_a   1.000
_cell.length_b   1.000
_cell.length_c   1.000
_cell.angle_alpha   90.00
_cell.angle_beta   90.00
_cell.angle_gamma   90.00
#
_symmetry.space_group_name_H-M   'P 1'
#
loop_
_entity.id
_entity.type
_entity.pdbx_description
1 polymer ?
#
loop_
_entity_poly.entity_id
_entity_poly.type
_entity_poly.pdbx_seq_one_letter_code
_entity_poly.pdbx_strand_id
1 'polypeptide(L)'
;MSSSDALLSPTAVSCPAKVLVAGGYLVLDREYTGLVFGLDARIHTVVEPIKTRSGVTINGILVTSPQFREAIWEYGYRSQVEDGGIAVTQLSVGHEQSIAKSRNPFIETALTYSLTYIHSLLPKTLIQPSNIRILADQAYYSNPGIARSANVIAEPHKVSRFQDFNVTLKEAHKTGLGSSAALVTSFTAAVLEFYLPRELFDIRTEKGQMILHNLAQASHSHAQGKVGSGFDIASAVFGSCLYKRFSPSLLSNLPQPSSPGFATKLRSLVEGSEWDTEIKKAAIKMPKGLRLVMCDVDCGSETPGMVKKVLAWRAEKQEEADGIWRELQAGNEALAAELTRLATEDQSDSFSKYDTLRQMLSQNRALIRSMGEKSGVPIEPPQQTRLLDYCSNLNGVVGGVVPGAGGFDAVVLLVEDKEAVVGDLKASLAQYKDPEAIGKVGVIGVREEMVGVRGEDMDLYKEWQEEH
;
A
#
# COMPACT_ATOMS: atom_id res chain seq x y z
N MET A 1 32.18 8.25 -29.79
CA MET A 1 31.54 6.95 -30.11
C MET A 1 30.26 6.89 -29.31
N SER A 2 29.13 6.94 -30.00
CA SER A 2 27.79 7.07 -29.42
C SER A 2 27.48 5.91 -28.48
N SER A 3 27.13 6.24 -27.24
CA SER A 3 26.34 5.32 -26.43
C SER A 3 25.08 5.00 -27.22
N SER A 4 24.92 3.74 -27.58
CA SER A 4 23.69 3.23 -28.17
C SER A 4 22.51 3.67 -27.31
N ASP A 5 21.61 4.49 -27.85
CA ASP A 5 20.27 4.67 -27.28
C ASP A 5 19.59 3.30 -27.36
N ALA A 6 19.72 2.50 -26.31
CA ALA A 6 18.95 1.29 -26.18
C ALA A 6 17.47 1.71 -26.22
N LEU A 7 16.71 1.14 -27.15
CA LEU A 7 15.28 1.41 -27.27
C LEU A 7 14.60 1.10 -25.94
N LEU A 8 14.01 2.13 -25.33
CA LEU A 8 13.24 1.99 -24.10
C LEU A 8 12.08 1.03 -24.39
N SER A 9 11.99 -0.02 -23.58
CA SER A 9 10.96 -1.04 -23.71
C SER A 9 9.85 -0.78 -22.70
N PRO A 10 8.58 -1.00 -23.05
CA PRO A 10 7.48 -0.92 -22.09
C PRO A 10 7.72 -1.71 -20.81
N THR A 11 7.39 -1.13 -19.67
CA THR A 11 7.45 -1.80 -18.37
C THR A 11 6.09 -1.77 -17.71
N ALA A 12 5.77 -2.81 -16.95
CA ALA A 12 4.60 -2.85 -16.10
C ALA A 12 4.97 -3.45 -14.74
N VAL A 13 4.57 -2.76 -13.68
CA VAL A 13 4.85 -3.16 -12.30
C VAL A 13 3.60 -2.99 -11.45
N SER A 14 3.36 -3.92 -10.52
CA SER A 14 2.27 -3.81 -9.56
C SER A 14 2.73 -3.96 -8.11
N CYS A 15 2.03 -3.29 -7.20
CA CYS A 15 2.26 -3.37 -5.75
C CYS A 15 0.97 -3.69 -5.01
N PRO A 16 1.01 -4.57 -3.99
CA PRO A 16 -0.17 -4.98 -3.24
C PRO A 16 -0.69 -3.88 -2.31
N ALA A 17 -1.96 -4.04 -1.94
CA ALA A 17 -2.59 -3.42 -0.79
C ALA A 17 -1.98 -3.96 0.50
N LYS A 18 -2.38 -3.39 1.63
CA LYS A 18 -1.85 -3.78 2.92
C LYS A 18 -2.91 -3.74 4.01
N VAL A 19 -2.69 -4.55 5.04
CA VAL A 19 -3.39 -4.45 6.33
C VAL A 19 -2.44 -4.70 7.49
N LEU A 20 -2.49 -3.83 8.51
CA LEU A 20 -1.71 -3.98 9.75
C LEU A 20 -2.57 -4.74 10.75
N VAL A 21 -2.27 -6.02 10.97
CA VAL A 21 -3.07 -6.93 11.80
C VAL A 21 -2.67 -6.83 13.27
N ALA A 22 -1.38 -6.62 13.55
CA ALA A 22 -0.91 -6.50 14.93
C ALA A 22 0.18 -5.43 15.04
N GLY A 23 0.33 -4.83 16.23
CA GLY A 23 1.34 -3.80 16.47
C GLY A 23 0.98 -2.39 15.99
N GLY A 24 -0.31 -2.06 15.89
CA GLY A 24 -0.86 -0.73 15.55
C GLY A 24 -0.03 0.47 16.02
N TYR A 25 -0.29 0.96 17.23
CA TYR A 25 0.42 2.13 17.80
C TYR A 25 1.89 1.84 18.12
N LEU A 26 2.23 0.56 18.32
CA LEU A 26 3.57 0.08 18.60
C LEU A 26 4.53 0.38 17.45
N VAL A 27 4.09 0.21 16.19
CA VAL A 27 4.91 0.40 14.98
C VAL A 27 5.43 1.84 14.79
N LEU A 28 4.94 2.79 15.60
CA LEU A 28 5.42 4.17 15.64
C LEU A 28 6.70 4.32 16.47
N ASP A 29 7.07 3.31 17.22
CA ASP A 29 8.27 3.26 18.04
C ASP A 29 9.17 2.12 17.55
N ARG A 30 10.45 2.43 17.39
CA ARG A 30 11.44 1.53 16.78
C ARG A 30 11.74 0.32 17.66
N GLU A 31 11.45 0.38 18.95
CA GLU A 31 11.62 -0.77 19.84
C GLU A 31 10.67 -1.92 19.49
N TYR A 32 9.59 -1.64 18.76
CA TYR A 32 8.50 -2.60 18.55
C TYR A 32 8.27 -2.93 17.07
N THR A 33 7.56 -4.03 16.84
CA THR A 33 7.24 -4.53 15.50
C THR A 33 5.76 -4.48 15.20
N GLY A 34 5.42 -4.30 13.92
CA GLY A 34 4.07 -4.47 13.38
C GLY A 34 3.98 -5.71 12.49
N LEU A 35 2.91 -6.49 12.66
CA LEU A 35 2.56 -7.59 11.77
C LEU A 35 1.69 -7.07 10.63
N VAL A 36 2.27 -7.01 9.43
CA VAL A 36 1.61 -6.49 8.23
C VAL A 36 1.41 -7.61 7.23
N PHE A 37 0.20 -7.71 6.70
CA PHE A 37 -0.08 -8.54 5.53
C PHE A 37 -0.20 -7.65 4.29
N GLY A 38 0.47 -8.07 3.22
CA GLY A 38 0.09 -7.64 1.88
C GLY A 38 -1.29 -8.21 1.54
N LEU A 39 -2.01 -7.55 0.64
CA LEU A 39 -3.29 -8.02 0.11
C LEU A 39 -3.24 -8.14 -1.41
N ASP A 40 -3.97 -9.10 -1.97
CA ASP A 40 -3.95 -9.47 -3.39
C ASP A 40 -4.55 -8.43 -4.35
N ALA A 41 -5.23 -7.40 -3.83
CA ALA A 41 -5.58 -6.20 -4.56
C ALA A 41 -4.35 -5.34 -4.81
N ARG A 42 -4.12 -4.90 -6.05
CA ARG A 42 -2.87 -4.24 -6.46
C ARG A 42 -3.14 -2.94 -7.21
N ILE A 43 -2.17 -2.03 -7.12
CA ILE A 43 -2.05 -0.89 -8.03
C ILE A 43 -0.97 -1.22 -9.05
N HIS A 44 -1.29 -0.98 -10.30
CA HIS A 44 -0.49 -1.28 -11.47
C HIS A 44 -0.05 0.03 -12.13
N THR A 45 1.23 0.14 -12.45
CA THR A 45 1.76 1.22 -13.27
C THR A 45 2.42 0.65 -14.51
N VAL A 46 2.05 1.18 -15.67
CA VAL A 46 2.62 0.84 -16.97
C VAL A 46 3.35 2.07 -17.50
N VAL A 47 4.59 1.92 -17.96
CA VAL A 47 5.36 3.01 -18.59
C VAL A 47 5.71 2.59 -20.00
N GLU A 48 5.40 3.45 -20.97
CA GLU A 48 5.60 3.20 -22.40
C GLU A 48 6.25 4.41 -23.07
N PRO A 49 7.04 4.22 -24.15
CA PRO A 49 7.49 5.33 -24.98
C PRO A 49 6.29 6.04 -25.62
N ILE A 50 6.35 7.37 -25.76
CA ILE A 50 5.32 8.11 -26.49
C ILE A 50 5.40 7.75 -27.98
N LYS A 51 4.30 7.25 -28.54
CA LYS A 51 4.15 7.05 -29.98
C LYS A 51 3.80 8.39 -30.62
N THR A 52 4.77 9.06 -31.24
CA THR A 52 4.51 10.29 -32.00
C THR A 52 4.16 9.97 -33.47
N ARG A 53 3.23 10.73 -34.04
CA ARG A 53 3.01 10.77 -35.50
C ARG A 53 4.07 11.67 -36.14
N SER A 54 4.44 11.42 -37.39
CA SER A 54 5.41 12.25 -38.12
C SER A 54 5.05 13.73 -38.06
N GLY A 55 5.96 14.55 -37.52
CA GLY A 55 5.80 16.01 -37.41
C GLY A 55 5.31 16.52 -36.05
N VAL A 56 4.98 15.65 -35.08
CA VAL A 56 4.61 16.04 -33.71
C VAL A 56 5.70 15.63 -32.73
N THR A 57 6.27 16.59 -32.02
CA THR A 57 7.24 16.35 -30.94
C THR A 57 6.57 16.61 -29.60
N ILE A 58 6.38 15.56 -28.79
CA ILE A 58 5.89 15.70 -27.42
C ILE A 58 7.09 15.68 -26.49
N ASN A 59 7.32 16.78 -25.76
CA ASN A 59 8.41 16.92 -24.79
C ASN A 59 7.83 16.97 -23.37
N GLY A 60 7.37 15.82 -22.88
CA GLY A 60 6.77 15.72 -21.55
C GLY A 60 6.49 14.28 -21.15
N ILE A 61 5.98 14.12 -19.93
CA ILE A 61 5.51 12.84 -19.39
C ILE A 61 4.00 12.98 -19.20
N LEU A 62 3.25 12.11 -19.87
CA LEU A 62 1.80 12.02 -19.72
C LEU A 62 1.49 10.94 -18.68
N VAL A 63 0.76 11.28 -17.63
CA VAL A 63 0.28 10.32 -16.63
C VAL A 63 -1.23 10.24 -16.71
N THR A 64 -1.78 9.04 -16.82
CA THR A 64 -3.23 8.79 -16.89
C THR A 64 -3.68 7.76 -15.88
N SER A 65 -4.91 7.88 -15.37
CA SER A 65 -5.60 6.80 -14.67
C SER A 65 -7.00 6.61 -15.27
N PRO A 66 -7.10 5.84 -16.37
CA PRO A 66 -8.27 5.83 -17.24
C PRO A 66 -9.54 5.24 -16.62
N GLN A 67 -9.45 4.64 -15.43
CA GLN A 67 -10.61 4.18 -14.67
C GLN A 67 -11.40 5.32 -14.01
N PHE A 68 -10.83 6.53 -14.00
CA PHE A 68 -11.42 7.73 -13.42
C PHE A 68 -11.56 8.82 -14.47
N ARG A 69 -12.66 9.58 -14.40
CA ARG A 69 -12.85 10.75 -15.25
C ARG A 69 -11.78 11.80 -14.96
N GLU A 70 -11.25 12.39 -16.02
CA GLU A 70 -10.35 13.56 -15.97
C GLU A 70 -9.05 13.31 -15.19
N ALA A 71 -8.70 12.04 -14.93
CA ALA A 71 -7.47 11.67 -14.24
C ALA A 71 -6.30 11.64 -15.22
N ILE A 72 -5.95 12.82 -15.72
CA ILE A 72 -4.88 13.06 -16.69
C ILE A 72 -3.97 14.15 -16.14
N TRP A 73 -2.67 13.90 -16.13
CA TRP A 73 -1.64 14.83 -15.67
C TRP A 73 -0.50 14.87 -16.67
N GLU A 74 -0.30 16.03 -17.30
CA GLU A 74 0.85 16.25 -18.17
C GLU A 74 1.96 16.98 -17.41
N TYR A 75 3.19 16.54 -17.60
CA TYR A 75 4.33 17.07 -16.88
C TYR A 75 5.48 17.45 -17.82
N GLY A 76 5.92 18.69 -17.71
CA GLY A 76 7.23 19.12 -18.18
C GLY A 76 8.27 18.85 -17.09
N TYR A 77 9.51 18.61 -17.48
CA TYR A 77 10.60 18.40 -16.54
C TYR A 77 11.88 19.11 -17.00
N ARG A 78 12.67 19.58 -16.04
CA ARG A 78 13.97 20.21 -16.31
C ARG A 78 14.96 19.93 -15.19
N SER A 79 16.22 19.74 -15.56
CA SER A 79 17.32 19.70 -14.59
C SER A 79 17.50 21.08 -13.96
N GLN A 80 17.75 21.10 -12.65
CA GLN A 80 18.01 22.31 -11.88
C GLN A 80 19.51 22.57 -11.76
N VAL A 81 19.85 23.83 -11.56
CA VAL A 81 21.22 24.25 -11.23
C VAL A 81 21.62 23.74 -9.84
N GLU A 82 22.91 23.79 -9.53
CA GLU A 82 23.46 23.52 -8.19
C GLU A 82 23.04 22.16 -7.60
N ASP A 83 22.92 21.13 -8.44
CA ASP A 83 22.54 19.78 -8.00
C ASP A 83 21.13 19.72 -7.36
N GLY A 84 20.22 20.61 -7.76
CA GLY A 84 18.83 20.65 -7.28
C GLY A 84 17.95 19.49 -7.78
N GLY A 85 18.46 18.63 -8.65
CA GLY A 85 17.74 17.49 -9.21
C GLY A 85 16.86 17.86 -10.41
N ILE A 86 15.79 17.09 -10.61
CA ILE A 86 14.81 17.34 -11.68
C ILE A 86 13.60 18.02 -11.08
N ALA A 87 13.23 19.20 -11.57
CA ALA A 87 11.94 19.79 -11.25
C ALA A 87 10.90 19.34 -12.26
N VAL A 88 9.73 18.96 -11.75
CA VAL A 88 8.55 18.59 -12.53
C VAL A 88 7.55 19.74 -12.45
N THR A 89 6.93 20.10 -13.57
CA THR A 89 5.91 21.16 -13.64
C THR A 89 4.71 20.63 -14.38
N GLN A 90 3.54 20.65 -13.74
CA GLN A 90 2.30 20.23 -14.38
C GLN A 90 1.94 21.22 -15.50
N LEU A 91 1.75 20.71 -16.70
CA LEU A 91 1.33 21.46 -17.89
C LEU A 91 -0.19 21.36 -18.00
N SER A 92 -0.86 22.49 -18.16
CA SER A 92 -2.30 22.49 -18.46
C SER A 92 -2.45 22.23 -19.95
N VAL A 93 -2.83 21.02 -20.33
CA VAL A 93 -3.29 20.77 -21.70
C VAL A 93 -4.57 19.94 -21.62
N GLY A 94 -5.66 20.53 -22.10
CA GLY A 94 -6.81 19.77 -22.59
C GLY A 94 -8.10 19.78 -21.79
N HIS A 95 -8.17 20.14 -20.51
CA HIS A 95 -9.44 20.14 -19.75
C HIS A 95 -9.68 21.50 -19.07
N GLU A 96 -10.95 21.93 -18.99
CA GLU A 96 -11.44 23.18 -18.37
C GLU A 96 -11.17 23.28 -16.85
N GLN A 97 -10.37 22.37 -16.29
CA GLN A 97 -10.03 22.33 -14.88
C GLN A 97 -8.76 23.11 -14.57
N SER A 98 -8.81 23.93 -13.52
CA SER A 98 -7.62 24.59 -12.98
C SER A 98 -6.58 23.56 -12.51
N ILE A 99 -5.30 23.77 -12.86
CA ILE A 99 -4.15 22.97 -12.40
C ILE A 99 -4.24 22.67 -10.90
N ALA A 100 -4.55 23.69 -10.08
CA ALA A 100 -4.66 23.57 -8.63
C ALA A 100 -5.70 22.55 -8.16
N LYS A 101 -6.78 22.35 -8.93
CA LYS A 101 -7.84 21.38 -8.62
C LYS A 101 -7.50 19.96 -9.08
N SER A 102 -6.71 19.83 -10.16
CA SER A 102 -6.29 18.53 -10.72
C SER A 102 -5.05 17.94 -10.06
N ARG A 103 -4.26 18.74 -9.33
CA ARG A 103 -2.94 18.35 -8.80
C ARG A 103 -3.00 17.08 -7.95
N ASN A 104 -2.13 16.11 -8.27
CA ASN A 104 -1.91 14.92 -7.46
C ASN A 104 -0.48 14.96 -6.85
N PRO A 105 -0.32 15.32 -5.57
CA PRO A 105 1.00 15.49 -4.96
C PRO A 105 1.79 14.18 -4.87
N PHE A 106 1.12 13.02 -4.80
CA PHE A 106 1.80 11.73 -4.76
C PHE A 106 2.45 11.39 -6.10
N ILE A 107 1.75 11.61 -7.21
CA ILE A 107 2.30 11.39 -8.57
C ILE A 107 3.44 12.38 -8.84
N GLU A 108 3.20 13.67 -8.60
CA GLU A 108 4.18 14.73 -8.84
C GLU A 108 5.49 14.51 -8.06
N THR A 109 5.38 14.15 -6.77
CA THR A 109 6.54 13.90 -5.92
C THR A 109 7.25 12.61 -6.33
N ALA A 110 6.51 11.52 -6.58
CA ALA A 110 7.10 10.26 -7.03
C ALA A 110 7.87 10.42 -8.34
N LEU A 111 7.32 11.18 -9.29
CA LEU A 111 7.99 11.50 -10.53
C LEU A 111 9.25 12.37 -10.29
N THR A 112 9.13 13.43 -9.49
CA THR A 112 10.27 14.31 -9.14
C THR A 112 11.43 13.53 -8.52
N TYR A 113 11.14 12.67 -7.54
CA TYR A 113 12.14 11.88 -6.83
C TYR A 113 12.75 10.81 -7.74
N SER A 114 11.93 10.10 -8.53
CA SER A 114 12.40 9.07 -9.47
C SER A 114 13.30 9.66 -10.54
N LEU A 115 12.87 10.74 -11.20
CA LEU A 115 13.67 11.40 -12.25
C LEU A 115 14.96 12.01 -11.69
N THR A 116 14.91 12.55 -10.47
CA THR A 116 16.13 13.05 -9.79
C THR A 116 17.12 11.93 -9.52
N TYR A 117 16.65 10.78 -9.00
CA TYR A 117 17.50 9.62 -8.78
C TYR A 117 18.09 9.09 -10.10
N ILE A 118 17.27 8.95 -11.14
CA ILE A 118 17.70 8.56 -12.49
C ILE A 118 18.78 9.51 -13.02
N HIS A 119 18.54 10.82 -12.96
CA HIS A 119 19.49 11.84 -13.40
C HIS A 119 20.81 11.79 -12.62
N SER A 120 20.76 11.51 -11.32
CA SER A 120 21.96 11.39 -10.48
C SER A 120 22.82 10.16 -10.82
N LEU A 121 22.23 9.13 -11.41
CA LEU A 121 22.91 7.93 -11.88
C LEU A 121 23.41 8.10 -13.32
N LEU A 122 22.62 8.76 -14.17
CA LEU A 122 22.85 8.91 -15.60
C LEU A 122 22.82 10.40 -16.02
N PRO A 123 23.74 11.25 -15.52
CA PRO A 123 23.66 12.71 -15.68
C PRO A 123 23.82 13.18 -17.13
N LYS A 124 24.37 12.33 -18.01
CA LYS A 124 24.58 12.62 -19.44
C LYS A 124 23.48 12.06 -20.34
N THR A 125 22.56 11.27 -19.79
CA THR A 125 21.47 10.65 -20.55
C THR A 125 20.25 11.57 -20.50
N LEU A 126 19.70 11.89 -21.67
CA LEU A 126 18.46 12.64 -21.75
C LEU A 126 17.28 11.75 -21.34
N ILE A 127 16.49 12.22 -20.37
CA ILE A 127 15.23 11.58 -20.01
C ILE A 127 14.29 11.73 -21.21
N GLN A 128 13.89 10.59 -21.79
CA GLN A 128 13.00 10.55 -22.95
C GLN A 128 11.53 10.75 -22.51
N PRO A 129 10.68 11.35 -23.35
CA PRO A 129 9.24 11.43 -23.13
C PRO A 129 8.60 10.04 -22.95
N SER A 130 7.61 9.93 -22.06
CA SER A 130 6.89 8.66 -21.80
C SER A 130 5.40 8.86 -21.49
N ASN A 131 4.62 7.81 -21.69
CA ASN A 131 3.25 7.68 -21.19
C ASN A 131 3.27 6.74 -19.97
N ILE A 132 2.65 7.16 -18.88
CA ILE A 132 2.52 6.40 -17.64
C ILE A 132 1.03 6.19 -17.37
N ARG A 133 0.60 4.94 -17.29
CA ARG A 133 -0.79 4.58 -17.00
C ARG A 133 -0.89 3.89 -15.65
N ILE A 134 -1.81 4.36 -14.83
CA ILE A 134 -2.08 3.85 -13.49
C ILE A 134 -3.45 3.18 -13.47
N LEU A 135 -3.48 1.90 -13.09
CA LEU A 135 -4.68 1.11 -12.90
C LEU A 135 -4.70 0.54 -11.48
N ALA A 136 -5.89 0.31 -10.93
CA ALA A 136 -6.09 -0.21 -9.60
C ALA A 136 -7.19 -1.27 -9.62
N ASP A 137 -6.97 -2.34 -8.85
CA ASP A 137 -8.01 -3.32 -8.60
C ASP A 137 -9.20 -2.71 -7.86
N GLN A 138 -10.39 -3.26 -8.13
CA GLN A 138 -11.66 -2.80 -7.59
C GLN A 138 -11.63 -2.60 -6.07
N ALA A 139 -10.97 -3.49 -5.32
CA ALA A 139 -11.03 -3.51 -3.86
C ALA A 139 -10.48 -2.24 -3.18
N TYR A 140 -9.72 -1.39 -3.88
CA TYR A 140 -9.30 -0.09 -3.36
C TYR A 140 -10.44 0.92 -3.25
N TYR A 141 -11.57 0.67 -3.91
CA TYR A 141 -12.68 1.60 -4.04
C TYR A 141 -14.03 0.92 -3.78
N SER A 142 -14.92 1.58 -3.03
CA SER A 142 -16.28 1.08 -2.79
C SER A 142 -17.27 1.47 -3.90
N ASN A 143 -16.89 2.38 -4.80
CA ASN A 143 -17.72 2.76 -5.95
C ASN A 143 -17.97 1.54 -6.86
N PRO A 144 -19.21 1.33 -7.33
CA PRO A 144 -19.49 0.29 -8.32
C PRO A 144 -18.80 0.67 -9.64
N GLY A 145 -17.88 -0.16 -10.11
CA GLY A 145 -17.27 -0.01 -11.43
C GLY A 145 -18.01 -0.81 -12.50
N ILE A 146 -17.75 -0.47 -13.77
CA ILE A 146 -18.28 -1.17 -14.95
C ILE A 146 -17.11 -1.87 -15.63
N ALA A 147 -17.23 -3.18 -15.87
CA ALA A 147 -16.25 -3.89 -16.69
C ALA A 147 -16.29 -3.32 -18.12
N ARG A 148 -15.12 -2.94 -18.68
CA ARG A 148 -15.06 -2.65 -20.12
C ARG A 148 -15.40 -3.94 -20.86
N SER A 149 -16.36 -3.87 -21.77
CA SER A 149 -16.67 -5.01 -22.64
C SER A 149 -15.45 -5.20 -23.53
N ALA A 150 -14.79 -6.35 -23.47
CA ALA A 150 -13.82 -6.73 -24.48
C ALA A 150 -14.50 -6.58 -25.85
N ASN A 151 -13.84 -5.91 -26.79
CA ASN A 151 -14.29 -5.83 -28.18
C ASN A 151 -14.54 -7.25 -28.72
N VAL A 152 -15.80 -7.69 -28.69
CA VAL A 152 -16.62 -8.61 -29.53
C VAL A 152 -15.97 -9.83 -30.24
N ILE A 153 -14.67 -10.13 -30.19
CA ILE A 153 -14.05 -11.19 -31.02
C ILE A 153 -13.17 -12.19 -30.25
N ALA A 154 -12.84 -11.97 -28.97
CA ALA A 154 -12.05 -12.95 -28.21
C ALA A 154 -12.69 -13.28 -26.85
N GLU A 155 -13.26 -14.49 -26.77
CA GLU A 155 -13.64 -15.23 -25.56
C GLU A 155 -14.72 -14.61 -24.64
N PRO A 156 -16.00 -15.06 -24.75
CA PRO A 156 -17.13 -14.58 -23.93
C PRO A 156 -17.07 -14.91 -22.43
N HIS A 157 -15.92 -15.35 -21.90
CA HIS A 157 -15.75 -15.78 -20.50
C HIS A 157 -14.62 -15.04 -19.74
N LYS A 158 -13.91 -14.10 -20.37
CA LYS A 158 -12.83 -13.36 -19.68
C LYS A 158 -13.35 -12.02 -19.18
N VAL A 159 -13.66 -11.93 -17.88
CA VAL A 159 -14.02 -10.68 -17.21
C VAL A 159 -12.76 -9.81 -17.11
N SER A 160 -12.82 -8.55 -17.56
CA SER A 160 -11.73 -7.57 -17.36
C SER A 160 -11.37 -7.47 -15.88
N ARG A 161 -10.08 -7.53 -15.56
CA ARG A 161 -9.57 -7.35 -14.18
C ARG A 161 -9.94 -5.97 -13.62
N PHE A 162 -9.81 -4.95 -14.46
CA PHE A 162 -10.02 -3.56 -14.07
C PHE A 162 -11.43 -3.10 -14.46
N GLN A 163 -11.97 -2.19 -13.65
CA GLN A 163 -13.29 -1.60 -13.88
C GLN A 163 -13.17 -0.11 -14.14
N ASP A 164 -14.03 0.43 -15.00
CA ASP A 164 -14.24 1.86 -15.17
C ASP A 164 -15.17 2.35 -14.07
N PHE A 165 -14.67 3.16 -13.14
CA PHE A 165 -15.48 3.70 -12.05
C PHE A 165 -16.37 4.85 -12.51
N ASN A 166 -16.03 5.48 -13.65
CA ASN A 166 -16.79 6.56 -14.26
C ASN A 166 -17.12 7.70 -13.27
N VAL A 167 -16.21 7.98 -12.33
CA VAL A 167 -16.24 9.09 -11.36
C VAL A 167 -14.88 9.78 -11.36
N THR A 168 -14.80 10.99 -10.83
CA THR A 168 -13.48 11.62 -10.63
C THR A 168 -12.73 10.93 -9.49
N LEU A 169 -11.39 11.02 -9.48
CA LEU A 169 -10.57 10.44 -8.40
C LEU A 169 -10.90 11.01 -7.01
N LYS A 170 -11.43 12.25 -6.95
CA LYS A 170 -11.86 12.91 -5.71
C LYS A 170 -13.18 12.35 -5.18
N GLU A 171 -14.07 11.93 -6.06
CA GLU A 171 -15.36 11.31 -5.74
C GLU A 171 -15.25 9.81 -5.46
N ALA A 172 -14.10 9.21 -5.79
CA ALA A 172 -13.84 7.80 -5.51
C ALA A 172 -13.62 7.57 -4.01
N HIS A 173 -14.48 6.77 -3.41
CA HIS A 173 -14.44 6.38 -2.00
C HIS A 173 -13.41 5.27 -1.79
N LYS A 174 -12.36 5.58 -1.03
CA LYS A 174 -11.25 4.65 -0.75
C LYS A 174 -11.60 3.73 0.43
N THR A 175 -11.25 2.46 0.32
CA THR A 175 -11.50 1.42 1.33
C THR A 175 -10.41 1.33 2.43
N GLY A 176 -9.50 2.30 2.52
CA GLY A 176 -8.45 2.32 3.54
C GLY A 176 -7.30 1.31 3.36
N LEU A 177 -7.26 0.56 2.25
CA LEU A 177 -6.25 -0.47 1.95
C LEU A 177 -4.83 0.04 1.63
N GLY A 178 -4.55 1.33 1.84
CA GLY A 178 -3.23 1.93 1.60
C GLY A 178 -2.93 2.28 0.14
N SER A 179 -3.92 2.77 -0.61
CA SER A 179 -3.77 3.09 -2.04
C SER A 179 -2.62 4.08 -2.36
N SER A 180 -2.34 5.06 -1.51
CA SER A 180 -1.23 6.00 -1.78
C SER A 180 0.15 5.33 -1.74
N ALA A 181 0.36 4.39 -0.82
CA ALA A 181 1.63 3.67 -0.71
C ALA A 181 1.85 2.72 -1.90
N ALA A 182 0.82 1.95 -2.27
CA ALA A 182 0.88 1.07 -3.44
C ALA A 182 1.05 1.87 -4.74
N LEU A 183 0.41 3.04 -4.85
CA LEU A 183 0.59 3.97 -5.97
C LEU A 183 2.02 4.47 -6.07
N VAL A 184 2.55 5.09 -5.00
CA VAL A 184 3.92 5.64 -5.03
C VAL A 184 4.95 4.54 -5.32
N THR A 185 4.77 3.36 -4.73
CA THR A 185 5.72 2.24 -4.90
C THR A 185 5.68 1.67 -6.32
N SER A 186 4.49 1.35 -6.85
CA SER A 186 4.36 0.81 -8.22
C SER A 186 4.80 1.83 -9.27
N PHE A 187 4.48 3.11 -9.06
CA PHE A 187 4.89 4.19 -9.95
C PHE A 187 6.40 4.37 -9.98
N THR A 188 7.02 4.47 -8.80
CA THR A 188 8.48 4.59 -8.67
C THR A 188 9.17 3.39 -9.31
N ALA A 189 8.71 2.18 -9.02
CA ALA A 189 9.29 0.96 -9.57
C ALA A 189 9.21 0.91 -11.11
N ALA A 190 8.05 1.21 -11.69
CA ALA A 190 7.86 1.15 -13.14
C ALA A 190 8.70 2.20 -13.87
N VAL A 191 8.81 3.42 -13.31
CA VAL A 191 9.64 4.50 -13.85
C VAL A 191 11.13 4.14 -13.78
N LEU A 192 11.60 3.56 -12.67
CA LEU A 192 12.99 3.12 -12.55
C LEU A 192 13.31 1.96 -13.51
N GLU A 193 12.47 0.92 -13.59
CA GLU A 193 12.64 -0.19 -14.55
C GLU A 193 12.65 0.30 -16.00
N PHE A 194 11.88 1.35 -16.31
CA PHE A 194 11.80 1.89 -17.67
C PHE A 194 13.07 2.65 -18.08
N TYR A 195 13.58 3.53 -17.21
CA TYR A 195 14.67 4.44 -17.56
C TYR A 195 16.07 3.95 -17.18
N LEU A 196 16.21 3.01 -16.22
CA LEU A 196 17.50 2.52 -15.78
C LEU A 196 17.84 1.17 -16.42
N PRO A 197 19.11 0.95 -16.82
CA PRO A 197 19.62 -0.39 -17.09
C PRO A 197 19.47 -1.31 -15.88
N ARG A 198 19.28 -2.62 -16.13
CA ARG A 198 19.08 -3.63 -15.09
C ARG A 198 20.24 -3.74 -14.09
N GLU A 199 21.43 -3.37 -14.52
CA GLU A 199 22.63 -3.36 -13.66
C GLU A 199 22.56 -2.27 -12.58
N LEU A 200 21.80 -1.20 -12.84
CA LEU A 200 21.60 -0.11 -11.89
C LEU A 200 20.35 -0.35 -11.02
N PHE A 201 19.29 -0.92 -11.59
CA PHE A 201 18.05 -1.21 -10.88
C PHE A 201 17.35 -2.44 -11.42
N ASP A 202 17.00 -3.38 -10.53
CA ASP A 202 16.18 -4.56 -10.84
C ASP A 202 15.32 -4.90 -9.62
N ILE A 203 14.00 -4.78 -9.75
CA ILE A 203 13.01 -5.03 -8.68
C ILE A 203 13.06 -6.46 -8.11
N ARG A 204 13.70 -7.41 -8.81
CA ARG A 204 13.82 -8.80 -8.39
C ARG A 204 15.01 -9.04 -7.47
N THR A 205 15.92 -8.07 -7.37
CA THR A 205 17.10 -8.15 -6.51
C THR A 205 16.85 -7.50 -5.16
N GLU A 206 17.50 -7.98 -4.11
CA GLU A 206 17.43 -7.36 -2.77
C GLU A 206 17.87 -5.89 -2.81
N LYS A 207 18.96 -5.61 -3.53
CA LYS A 207 19.46 -4.23 -3.73
C LYS A 207 18.41 -3.34 -4.39
N GLY A 208 17.79 -3.80 -5.48
CA GLY A 208 16.75 -3.03 -6.18
C GLY A 208 15.51 -2.82 -5.32
N GLN A 209 15.07 -3.84 -4.57
CA GLN A 209 13.98 -3.69 -3.60
C GLN A 209 14.32 -2.69 -2.51
N MET A 210 15.56 -2.64 -2.02
CA MET A 210 15.95 -1.63 -1.04
C MET A 210 16.01 -0.21 -1.60
N ILE A 211 16.55 -0.04 -2.81
CA ILE A 211 16.53 1.25 -3.52
C ILE A 211 15.08 1.72 -3.67
N LEU A 212 14.19 0.84 -4.13
CA LEU A 212 12.77 1.14 -4.30
C LEU A 212 12.12 1.53 -2.97
N HIS A 213 12.33 0.73 -1.93
CA HIS A 213 11.80 1.01 -0.59
C HIS A 213 12.23 2.41 -0.13
N ASN A 214 13.53 2.69 -0.13
CA ASN A 214 14.08 3.92 0.42
C ASN A 214 13.61 5.16 -0.37
N LEU A 215 13.60 5.07 -1.70
CA LEU A 215 13.14 6.14 -2.58
C LEU A 215 11.63 6.39 -2.45
N ALA A 216 10.83 5.32 -2.43
CA ALA A 216 9.37 5.41 -2.27
C ALA A 216 9.00 5.96 -0.88
N GLN A 217 9.71 5.58 0.19
CA GLN A 217 9.52 6.14 1.53
C GLN A 217 9.80 7.64 1.59
N ALA A 218 10.93 8.07 1.00
CA ALA A 218 11.31 9.48 0.97
C ALA A 218 10.28 10.32 0.18
N SER A 219 9.87 9.81 -0.99
CA SER A 219 8.84 10.45 -1.83
C SER A 219 7.48 10.50 -1.15
N HIS A 220 7.02 9.39 -0.58
CA HIS A 220 5.71 9.30 0.08
C HIS A 220 5.65 10.21 1.31
N SER A 221 6.68 10.20 2.15
CA SER A 221 6.76 11.07 3.34
C SER A 221 6.73 12.55 2.97
N HIS A 222 7.43 12.93 1.89
CA HIS A 222 7.39 14.30 1.37
C HIS A 222 6.00 14.67 0.86
N ALA A 223 5.38 13.83 0.01
CA ALA A 223 4.05 14.06 -0.53
C ALA A 223 2.97 14.14 0.56
N GLN A 224 3.11 13.37 1.65
CA GLN A 224 2.20 13.38 2.79
C GLN A 224 2.44 14.56 3.74
N GLY A 225 3.59 15.23 3.66
CA GLY A 225 3.99 16.33 4.54
C GLY A 225 4.35 15.90 5.96
N LYS A 226 4.56 14.60 6.21
CA LYS A 226 4.99 14.04 7.50
C LYS A 226 5.70 12.71 7.30
N VAL A 227 6.56 12.34 8.25
CA VAL A 227 7.17 11.00 8.29
C VAL A 227 6.21 10.03 8.96
N GLY A 228 5.67 9.09 8.16
CA GLY A 228 4.81 8.02 8.64
C GLY A 228 5.56 6.93 9.41
N SER A 229 4.86 5.83 9.70
CA SER A 229 5.47 4.60 10.22
C SER A 229 6.29 3.87 9.15
N GLY A 230 5.91 3.99 7.87
CA GLY A 230 6.57 3.37 6.71
C GLY A 230 6.16 1.93 6.42
N PHE A 231 5.31 1.30 7.24
CA PHE A 231 4.96 -0.11 7.06
C PHE A 231 4.15 -0.39 5.78
N ASP A 232 3.45 0.61 5.26
CA ASP A 232 2.64 0.55 4.05
C ASP A 232 3.51 0.46 2.79
N ILE A 233 4.53 1.31 2.67
CA ILE A 233 5.55 1.19 1.61
C ILE A 233 6.35 -0.11 1.77
N ALA A 234 6.72 -0.46 3.00
CA ALA A 234 7.43 -1.72 3.26
C ALA A 234 6.63 -2.94 2.77
N SER A 235 5.33 -3.00 3.07
CA SER A 235 4.49 -4.11 2.60
C SER A 235 4.24 -4.06 1.09
N ALA A 236 4.14 -2.87 0.48
CA ALA A 236 4.07 -2.72 -0.97
C ALA A 236 5.32 -3.27 -1.68
N VAL A 237 6.52 -3.08 -1.11
CA VAL A 237 7.77 -3.60 -1.70
C VAL A 237 7.98 -5.07 -1.37
N PHE A 238 7.81 -5.49 -0.12
CA PHE A 238 8.27 -6.79 0.36
C PHE A 238 7.15 -7.83 0.54
N GLY A 239 5.89 -7.41 0.53
CA GLY A 239 4.73 -8.25 0.79
C GLY A 239 4.39 -8.33 2.27
N SER A 240 3.85 -9.46 2.71
CA SER A 240 3.59 -9.73 4.13
C SER A 240 4.91 -9.85 4.91
N CYS A 241 5.00 -9.17 6.06
CA CYS A 241 6.21 -9.15 6.87
C CYS A 241 5.96 -8.75 8.32
N LEU A 242 6.88 -9.13 9.19
CA LEU A 242 7.06 -8.46 10.48
C LEU A 242 7.98 -7.25 10.29
N TYR A 243 7.43 -6.06 10.50
CA TYR A 243 8.04 -4.77 10.16
C TYR A 243 8.50 -4.02 11.42
N LYS A 244 9.70 -3.44 11.38
CA LYS A 244 10.17 -2.44 12.34
C LYS A 244 10.53 -1.15 11.61
N ARG A 245 10.03 -0.01 12.10
CA ARG A 245 10.22 1.29 11.46
C ARG A 245 11.68 1.74 11.41
N PHE A 246 12.02 2.53 10.40
CA PHE A 246 13.24 3.33 10.40
C PHE A 246 13.18 4.49 11.41
N SER A 247 14.36 4.99 11.75
CA SER A 247 14.57 6.25 12.47
C SER A 247 14.07 7.44 11.64
N PRO A 248 13.03 8.18 12.08
CA PRO A 248 12.45 9.26 11.28
C PRO A 248 13.43 10.41 10.95
N SER A 249 14.52 10.55 11.71
CA SER A 249 15.58 11.53 11.44
C SER A 249 16.27 11.34 10.09
N LEU A 250 16.25 10.12 9.51
CA LEU A 250 16.81 9.84 8.19
C LEU A 250 16.18 10.71 7.10
N LEU A 251 14.87 10.93 7.17
CA LEU A 251 14.14 11.71 6.18
C LEU A 251 14.15 13.21 6.48
N SER A 252 14.26 13.59 7.76
CA SER A 252 14.26 15.00 8.20
C SER A 252 15.44 15.82 7.66
N ASN A 253 16.55 15.16 7.32
CA ASN A 253 17.77 15.81 6.84
C ASN A 253 17.81 16.00 5.31
N LEU A 254 16.84 15.43 4.58
CA LEU A 254 16.77 15.58 3.14
C LEU A 254 16.27 17.00 2.81
N PRO A 255 17.00 17.77 1.99
CA PRO A 255 16.58 19.12 1.65
C PRO A 255 15.39 19.05 0.69
N GLN A 256 14.71 20.17 0.49
CA GLN A 256 13.53 20.22 -0.39
C GLN A 256 13.93 19.97 -1.85
N PRO A 257 13.08 19.35 -2.68
CA PRO A 257 13.32 19.24 -4.11
C PRO A 257 13.63 20.60 -4.74
N SER A 258 14.52 20.63 -5.73
CA SER A 258 15.04 21.85 -6.38
C SER A 258 15.93 22.75 -5.52
N SER A 259 16.22 22.40 -4.26
CA SER A 259 17.21 23.13 -3.46
C SER A 259 18.64 22.61 -3.68
N PRO A 260 19.69 23.43 -3.46
CA PRO A 260 21.06 23.04 -3.76
C PRO A 260 21.51 21.74 -3.07
N GLY A 261 22.13 20.83 -3.83
CA GLY A 261 22.62 19.54 -3.33
C GLY A 261 21.54 18.48 -3.06
N PHE A 262 20.29 18.71 -3.47
CA PHE A 262 19.20 17.75 -3.28
C PHE A 262 19.47 16.41 -3.96
N ALA A 263 19.94 16.39 -5.21
CA ALA A 263 20.08 15.15 -5.98
C ALA A 263 21.15 14.23 -5.38
N THR A 264 22.32 14.79 -5.02
CA THR A 264 23.38 14.03 -4.35
C THR A 264 22.91 13.50 -3.00
N LYS A 265 22.24 14.32 -2.18
CA LYS A 265 21.73 13.86 -0.88
C LYS A 265 20.64 12.81 -1.01
N LEU A 266 19.74 12.93 -1.99
CA LEU A 266 18.72 11.93 -2.27
C LEU A 266 19.37 10.61 -2.66
N ARG A 267 20.34 10.62 -3.58
CA ARG A 267 21.08 9.42 -3.97
C ARG A 267 21.78 8.76 -2.77
N SER A 268 22.52 9.54 -1.99
CA SER A 268 23.21 9.05 -0.79
C SER A 268 22.25 8.47 0.24
N LEU A 269 21.08 9.09 0.44
CA LEU A 269 20.03 8.55 1.31
C LEU A 269 19.49 7.22 0.77
N VAL A 270 19.22 7.12 -0.53
CA VAL A 270 18.61 5.92 -1.14
C VAL A 270 19.56 4.74 -1.15
N GLU A 271 20.84 4.96 -1.51
CA GLU A 271 21.89 3.94 -1.60
C GLU A 271 22.62 3.69 -0.27
N GLY A 272 22.38 4.54 0.73
CA GLY A 272 23.08 4.54 2.01
C GLY A 272 22.69 3.39 2.93
N SER A 273 23.64 2.98 3.78
CA SER A 273 23.45 1.94 4.81
C SER A 273 22.88 2.50 6.12
N GLU A 274 22.48 3.76 6.17
CA GLU A 274 21.92 4.41 7.38
C GLU A 274 20.49 3.94 7.68
N TRP A 275 19.81 3.33 6.71
CA TRP A 275 18.49 2.75 6.89
C TRP A 275 18.52 1.61 7.89
N ASP A 276 17.87 1.85 9.03
CA ASP A 276 17.80 0.97 10.17
C ASP A 276 16.43 0.29 10.32
N THR A 277 15.66 0.26 9.22
CA THR A 277 14.43 -0.53 9.06
C THR A 277 14.76 -2.02 9.11
N GLU A 278 13.90 -2.81 9.76
CA GLU A 278 13.98 -4.28 9.69
C GLU A 278 12.73 -4.84 9.00
N ILE A 279 12.95 -5.63 7.94
CA ILE A 279 11.90 -6.35 7.23
C ILE A 279 12.11 -7.85 7.39
N LYS A 280 11.33 -8.50 8.26
CA LYS A 280 11.44 -9.95 8.50
C LYS A 280 10.37 -10.70 7.71
N LYS A 281 10.59 -10.89 6.40
CA LYS A 281 9.67 -11.63 5.50
C LYS A 281 9.47 -13.08 5.95
N ALA A 282 10.56 -13.78 6.24
CA ALA A 282 10.54 -15.19 6.63
C ALA A 282 9.93 -15.45 8.02
N ALA A 283 9.71 -14.40 8.82
CA ALA A 283 9.08 -14.53 10.13
C ALA A 283 7.57 -14.81 10.05
N ILE A 284 6.95 -14.57 8.88
CA ILE A 284 5.51 -14.71 8.66
C ILE A 284 5.25 -15.61 7.46
N LYS A 285 4.35 -16.58 7.63
CA LYS A 285 3.78 -17.36 6.54
C LYS A 285 2.33 -17.69 6.86
N MET A 286 1.42 -17.46 5.90
CA MET A 286 0.03 -17.85 6.08
C MET A 286 -0.12 -19.38 5.93
N PRO A 287 -0.77 -20.09 6.88
CA PRO A 287 -1.09 -21.50 6.73
C PRO A 287 -2.04 -21.75 5.57
N LYS A 288 -1.81 -22.80 4.77
CA LYS A 288 -2.68 -23.15 3.62
C LYS A 288 -4.15 -23.40 3.98
N GLY A 289 -4.41 -23.79 5.23
CA GLY A 289 -5.77 -24.04 5.73
C GLY A 289 -6.47 -22.79 6.26
N LEU A 290 -5.82 -21.62 6.25
CA LEU A 290 -6.39 -20.35 6.68
C LEU A 290 -6.32 -19.33 5.55
N ARG A 291 -7.21 -18.35 5.64
CA ARG A 291 -7.15 -17.12 4.84
C ARG A 291 -7.56 -15.92 5.67
N LEU A 292 -7.07 -14.77 5.26
CA LEU A 292 -7.45 -13.47 5.81
C LEU A 292 -8.70 -12.95 5.09
N VAL A 293 -9.67 -12.49 5.87
CA VAL A 293 -10.89 -11.84 5.36
C VAL A 293 -11.02 -10.44 5.95
N MET A 294 -11.02 -9.43 5.08
CA MET A 294 -11.32 -8.05 5.43
C MET A 294 -12.83 -7.83 5.47
N CYS A 295 -13.34 -7.18 6.52
CA CYS A 295 -14.73 -6.72 6.59
C CYS A 295 -14.75 -5.21 6.79
N ASP A 296 -15.39 -4.50 5.86
CA ASP A 296 -15.62 -3.05 5.93
C ASP A 296 -16.87 -2.76 6.77
N VAL A 297 -16.83 -1.68 7.54
CA VAL A 297 -17.98 -1.19 8.31
C VAL A 297 -18.33 0.20 7.79
N ASP A 298 -19.37 0.27 6.96
CA ASP A 298 -19.80 1.49 6.26
C ASP A 298 -20.43 2.50 7.23
N CYS A 299 -19.59 3.17 8.02
CA CYS A 299 -20.00 4.08 9.07
C CYS A 299 -19.39 5.49 8.98
N GLY A 300 -18.55 5.74 7.96
CA GLY A 300 -17.94 7.04 7.69
C GLY A 300 -17.23 7.64 8.90
N SER A 301 -15.99 7.22 9.19
CA SER A 301 -15.27 7.75 10.34
C SER A 301 -14.14 8.70 9.93
N GLU A 302 -14.15 9.91 10.49
CA GLU A 302 -12.97 10.75 10.57
C GLU A 302 -12.21 10.34 11.85
N THR A 303 -11.14 9.57 11.65
CA THR A 303 -10.17 9.17 12.67
C THR A 303 -9.01 10.17 12.95
N PRO A 304 -9.09 11.51 12.78
CA PRO A 304 -7.99 12.40 13.16
C PRO A 304 -7.70 12.36 14.67
N GLY A 305 -6.46 12.05 15.01
CA GLY A 305 -5.90 12.34 16.32
C GLY A 305 -5.88 11.19 17.33
N MET A 306 -6.37 9.99 16.99
CA MET A 306 -6.24 8.81 17.87
C MET A 306 -4.77 8.53 18.24
N VAL A 307 -3.88 8.52 17.24
CA VAL A 307 -2.42 8.37 17.46
C VAL A 307 -1.89 9.42 18.44
N LYS A 308 -2.26 10.69 18.24
CA LYS A 308 -1.80 11.79 19.11
C LYS A 308 -2.24 11.59 20.56
N LYS A 309 -3.49 11.18 20.78
CA LYS A 309 -4.04 10.92 22.12
C LYS A 309 -3.37 9.75 22.82
N VAL A 310 -3.18 8.62 22.12
CA VAL A 310 -2.50 7.45 22.68
C VAL A 310 -1.05 7.78 23.06
N LEU A 311 -0.32 8.50 22.20
CA LEU A 311 1.05 8.91 22.50
C LEU A 311 1.14 9.92 23.65
N ALA A 312 0.17 10.85 23.75
CA ALA A 312 0.09 11.76 24.89
C ALA A 312 -0.15 11.00 26.20
N TRP A 313 -1.10 10.07 26.21
CA TRP A 313 -1.35 9.21 27.37
C TRP A 313 -0.11 8.38 27.75
N ARG A 314 0.59 7.78 26.78
CA ARG A 314 1.84 7.04 27.04
C ARG A 314 2.92 7.91 27.68
N ALA A 315 3.05 9.17 27.24
CA ALA A 315 3.99 10.11 27.85
C ALA A 315 3.59 10.49 29.29
N GLU A 316 2.30 10.58 29.60
CA GLU A 316 1.79 10.91 30.94
C GLU A 316 1.80 9.72 31.91
N LYS A 317 1.61 8.50 31.41
CA LYS A 317 1.46 7.25 32.18
C LYS A 317 2.46 6.19 31.72
N GLN A 318 3.73 6.57 31.65
CA GLN A 318 4.77 5.79 30.98
C GLN A 318 4.90 4.35 31.47
N GLU A 319 5.02 4.11 32.78
CA GLU A 319 5.21 2.75 33.32
C GLU A 319 4.02 1.81 32.97
N GLU A 320 2.80 2.32 33.11
CA GLU A 320 1.57 1.58 32.78
C GLU A 320 1.47 1.30 31.28
N ALA A 321 1.75 2.30 30.45
CA ALA A 321 1.72 2.18 29.01
C ALA A 321 2.81 1.24 28.48
N ASP A 322 4.05 1.37 28.98
CA ASP A 322 5.17 0.51 28.58
C ASP A 322 4.98 -0.94 29.05
N GLY A 323 4.24 -1.18 30.14
CA GLY A 323 3.75 -2.51 30.50
C GLY A 323 2.89 -3.13 29.39
N ILE A 324 1.84 -2.42 28.98
CA ILE A 324 0.93 -2.87 27.92
C ILE A 324 1.66 -3.01 26.57
N TRP A 325 2.58 -2.10 26.24
CA TRP A 325 3.35 -2.17 24.98
C TRP A 325 4.22 -3.43 24.92
N ARG A 326 4.91 -3.78 26.02
CA ARG A 326 5.74 -4.98 26.09
C ARG A 326 4.91 -6.26 25.95
N GLU A 327 3.75 -6.32 26.59
CA GLU A 327 2.85 -7.47 26.45
C GLU A 327 2.27 -7.59 25.04
N LEU A 328 1.85 -6.47 24.43
CA LEU A 328 1.41 -6.44 23.04
C LEU A 328 2.52 -6.86 22.07
N GLN A 329 3.76 -6.43 22.30
CA GLN A 329 4.90 -6.82 21.47
C GLN A 329 5.14 -8.33 21.51
N ALA A 330 5.18 -8.91 22.72
CA ALA A 330 5.32 -10.35 22.90
C ALA A 330 4.17 -11.09 22.20
N GLY A 331 2.94 -10.59 22.33
CA GLY A 331 1.76 -11.13 21.65
C GLY A 331 1.82 -11.03 20.12
N ASN A 332 2.38 -9.95 19.56
CA ASN A 332 2.54 -9.78 18.11
C ASN A 332 3.57 -10.78 17.54
N GLU A 333 4.70 -10.93 18.22
CA GLU A 333 5.75 -11.88 17.83
C GLU A 333 5.29 -13.33 17.99
N ALA A 334 4.53 -13.63 19.04
CA ALA A 334 3.93 -14.95 19.24
C ALA A 334 2.89 -15.28 18.16
N LEU A 335 2.02 -14.32 17.80
CA LEU A 335 1.04 -14.47 16.71
C LEU A 335 1.73 -14.75 15.37
N ALA A 336 2.78 -14.00 15.07
CA ALA A 336 3.64 -14.19 13.91
C ALA A 336 4.26 -15.59 13.85
N ALA A 337 4.87 -16.03 14.96
CA ALA A 337 5.50 -17.33 15.08
C ALA A 337 4.49 -18.47 14.93
N GLU A 338 3.30 -18.35 15.53
CA GLU A 338 2.26 -19.39 15.49
C GLU A 338 1.68 -19.56 14.08
N LEU A 339 1.44 -18.47 13.35
CA LEU A 339 1.04 -18.54 11.94
C LEU A 339 2.10 -19.27 11.11
N THR A 340 3.38 -18.93 11.30
CA THR A 340 4.47 -19.61 10.59
C THR A 340 4.56 -21.08 10.95
N ARG A 341 4.44 -21.43 12.24
CA ARG A 341 4.42 -22.82 12.73
C ARG A 341 3.31 -23.63 12.08
N LEU A 342 2.07 -23.10 12.07
CA LEU A 342 0.91 -23.70 11.42
C LEU A 342 1.08 -23.85 9.89
N ALA A 343 1.94 -23.04 9.26
CA ALA A 343 2.21 -23.07 7.84
C ALA A 343 3.38 -23.99 7.43
N THR A 344 4.16 -24.48 8.39
CA THR A 344 5.34 -25.33 8.16
C THR A 344 5.20 -26.74 8.72
N GLU A 345 4.39 -26.94 9.74
CA GLU A 345 4.20 -28.25 10.38
C GLU A 345 2.99 -28.98 9.80
N ASP A 346 3.15 -30.28 9.52
CA ASP A 346 2.03 -31.17 9.19
C ASP A 346 1.20 -31.40 10.46
N GLN A 347 0.06 -30.73 10.54
CA GLN A 347 -0.86 -30.83 11.65
C GLN A 347 -2.14 -31.55 11.26
N SER A 348 -2.84 -32.11 12.25
CA SER A 348 -4.15 -32.75 12.07
C SER A 348 -5.13 -31.85 11.30
N ASP A 349 -6.07 -32.45 10.57
CA ASP A 349 -7.13 -31.69 9.86
C ASP A 349 -8.24 -31.16 10.79
N SER A 350 -8.06 -31.30 12.11
CA SER A 350 -9.00 -30.76 13.10
C SER A 350 -8.89 -29.24 13.20
N PHE A 351 -10.05 -28.56 13.33
CA PHE A 351 -10.12 -27.12 13.58
C PHE A 351 -9.48 -26.72 14.92
N SER A 352 -9.42 -27.63 15.90
CA SER A 352 -8.80 -27.40 17.21
C SER A 352 -7.30 -27.07 17.13
N LYS A 353 -6.63 -27.34 16.00
CA LYS A 353 -5.23 -26.90 15.81
C LYS A 353 -5.07 -25.38 15.87
N TYR A 354 -6.15 -24.63 15.66
CA TYR A 354 -6.16 -23.17 15.71
C TYR A 354 -6.49 -22.61 17.10
N ASP A 355 -6.65 -23.45 18.13
CA ASP A 355 -7.03 -23.00 19.49
C ASP A 355 -5.99 -22.06 20.11
N THR A 356 -4.70 -22.37 19.93
CA THR A 356 -3.59 -21.50 20.36
C THR A 356 -3.65 -20.15 19.67
N LEU A 357 -3.88 -20.14 18.35
CA LEU A 357 -4.01 -18.93 17.55
C LEU A 357 -5.22 -18.08 18.00
N ARG A 358 -6.37 -18.72 18.25
CA ARG A 358 -7.58 -18.08 18.81
C ARG A 358 -7.29 -17.43 20.15
N GLN A 359 -6.59 -18.12 21.05
CA GLN A 359 -6.23 -17.59 22.37
C GLN A 359 -5.33 -16.36 22.25
N MET A 360 -4.29 -16.41 21.40
CA MET A 360 -3.39 -15.28 21.16
C MET A 360 -4.13 -14.05 20.63
N LEU A 361 -5.03 -14.22 19.65
CA LEU A 361 -5.87 -13.14 19.13
C LEU A 361 -6.73 -12.52 20.22
N SER A 362 -7.38 -13.36 21.05
CA SER A 362 -8.22 -12.89 22.16
C SER A 362 -7.43 -12.12 23.22
N GLN A 363 -6.23 -12.57 23.57
CA GLN A 363 -5.35 -11.91 24.53
C GLN A 363 -4.87 -10.56 24.00
N ASN A 364 -4.41 -10.50 22.75
CA ASN A 364 -3.99 -9.25 22.12
C ASN A 364 -5.15 -8.24 22.05
N ARG A 365 -6.36 -8.68 21.67
CA ARG A 365 -7.55 -7.83 21.70
C ARG A 365 -7.86 -7.29 23.09
N ALA A 366 -7.73 -8.09 24.14
CA ALA A 366 -7.94 -7.64 25.52
C ALA A 366 -6.94 -6.52 25.91
N LEU A 367 -5.67 -6.65 25.51
CA LEU A 367 -4.66 -5.61 25.70
C LEU A 367 -4.95 -4.35 24.88
N ILE A 368 -5.41 -4.50 23.63
CA ILE A 368 -5.84 -3.37 22.79
C ILE A 368 -7.01 -2.61 23.41
N ARG A 369 -8.01 -3.32 23.98
CA ARG A 369 -9.12 -2.70 24.70
C ARG A 369 -8.65 -1.99 25.96
N SER A 370 -7.81 -2.63 26.77
CA SER A 370 -7.20 -2.02 27.97
C SER A 370 -6.44 -0.73 27.63
N MET A 371 -5.65 -0.75 26.55
CA MET A 371 -4.97 0.43 26.00
C MET A 371 -5.96 1.52 25.59
N GLY A 372 -7.05 1.16 24.91
CA GLY A 372 -8.09 2.10 24.50
C GLY A 372 -8.81 2.75 25.69
N GLU A 373 -9.21 1.95 26.67
CA GLU A 373 -9.86 2.41 27.90
C GLU A 373 -8.96 3.38 28.70
N LYS A 374 -7.70 3.00 28.91
CA LYS A 374 -6.75 3.81 29.70
C LYS A 374 -6.36 5.10 29.00
N SER A 375 -6.26 5.09 27.67
CA SER A 375 -5.95 6.28 26.87
C SER A 375 -7.18 7.13 26.53
N GLY A 376 -8.40 6.66 26.82
CA GLY A 376 -9.64 7.34 26.40
C GLY A 376 -9.81 7.37 24.88
N VAL A 377 -9.23 6.41 24.17
CA VAL A 377 -9.27 6.31 22.71
C VAL A 377 -10.04 5.05 22.32
N PRO A 378 -11.06 5.14 21.43
CA PRO A 378 -11.85 3.99 21.02
C PRO A 378 -11.09 3.13 20.00
N ILE A 379 -10.04 2.42 20.45
CA ILE A 379 -9.20 1.59 19.58
C ILE A 379 -9.97 0.36 19.10
N GLU A 380 -10.48 -0.45 20.03
CA GLU A 380 -11.50 -1.46 19.77
C GLU A 380 -12.76 -1.07 20.54
N PRO A 381 -13.64 -0.22 19.96
CA PRO A 381 -14.85 0.23 20.65
C PRO A 381 -15.83 -0.92 20.90
N PRO A 382 -16.83 -0.74 21.79
CA PRO A 382 -17.81 -1.77 22.12
C PRO A 382 -18.50 -2.39 20.90
N GLN A 383 -18.84 -1.59 19.90
CA GLN A 383 -19.43 -2.05 18.63
C GLN A 383 -18.51 -3.03 17.90
N GLN A 384 -17.21 -2.71 17.75
CA GLN A 384 -16.26 -3.63 17.13
C GLN A 384 -15.97 -4.85 17.99
N THR A 385 -15.99 -4.70 19.32
CA THR A 385 -15.87 -5.83 20.24
C THR A 385 -16.99 -6.83 19.98
N ARG A 386 -18.24 -6.36 19.95
CA ARG A 386 -19.42 -7.20 19.68
C ARG A 386 -19.39 -7.83 18.29
N LEU A 387 -18.97 -7.09 17.26
CA LEU A 387 -18.84 -7.63 15.91
C LEU A 387 -17.79 -8.74 15.84
N LEU A 388 -16.60 -8.50 16.40
CA LEU A 388 -15.52 -9.49 16.44
C LEU A 388 -15.91 -10.72 17.26
N ASP A 389 -16.61 -10.54 18.39
CA ASP A 389 -17.08 -11.65 19.23
C ASP A 389 -18.18 -12.45 18.52
N TYR A 390 -19.10 -11.79 17.82
CA TYR A 390 -20.08 -12.44 16.96
C TYR A 390 -19.40 -13.28 15.88
N CYS A 391 -18.49 -12.67 15.11
CA CYS A 391 -17.76 -13.37 14.05
C CYS A 391 -16.94 -14.54 14.58
N SER A 392 -16.25 -14.38 15.72
CA SER A 392 -15.39 -15.42 16.30
C SER A 392 -16.15 -16.66 16.78
N ASN A 393 -17.47 -16.55 16.97
CA ASN A 393 -18.35 -17.67 17.33
C ASN A 393 -18.93 -18.41 16.12
N LEU A 394 -18.68 -17.94 14.89
CA LEU A 394 -19.11 -18.63 13.67
C LEU A 394 -18.22 -19.86 13.40
N ASN A 395 -18.80 -20.90 12.79
CA ASN A 395 -18.05 -22.10 12.39
C ASN A 395 -16.99 -21.74 11.33
N GLY A 396 -15.77 -22.28 11.46
CA GLY A 396 -14.61 -21.93 10.63
C GLY A 396 -13.99 -20.55 10.94
N VAL A 397 -14.61 -19.83 11.88
CA VAL A 397 -14.19 -18.65 12.63
C VAL A 397 -12.95 -18.76 13.53
N VAL A 398 -11.70 -18.55 13.13
CA VAL A 398 -10.59 -18.65 14.12
C VAL A 398 -10.63 -17.48 15.10
N GLY A 399 -10.75 -16.27 14.57
CA GLY A 399 -10.80 -15.03 15.34
C GLY A 399 -10.52 -13.82 14.45
N GLY A 400 -10.38 -12.65 15.06
CA GLY A 400 -10.09 -11.43 14.33
C GLY A 400 -9.53 -10.32 15.19
N VAL A 401 -9.33 -9.16 14.58
CA VAL A 401 -8.80 -7.94 15.20
C VAL A 401 -9.37 -6.69 14.52
N VAL A 402 -9.30 -5.56 15.21
CA VAL A 402 -9.35 -4.24 14.55
C VAL A 402 -7.97 -3.93 13.94
N PRO A 403 -7.86 -3.69 12.63
CA PRO A 403 -6.58 -3.43 11.99
C PRO A 403 -6.11 -1.98 12.19
N GLY A 404 -4.80 -1.75 12.04
CA GLY A 404 -4.23 -0.40 11.99
C GLY A 404 -4.34 0.36 13.31
N ALA A 405 -4.94 1.55 13.26
CA ALA A 405 -5.21 2.36 14.45
C ALA A 405 -6.50 1.93 15.16
N GLY A 406 -7.26 0.98 14.61
CA GLY A 406 -8.58 0.63 15.09
C GLY A 406 -9.62 1.72 14.82
N GLY A 407 -10.63 1.82 15.68
CA GLY A 407 -11.79 2.68 15.49
C GLY A 407 -12.97 1.90 14.90
N PHE A 408 -13.73 2.53 14.02
CA PHE A 408 -15.00 1.99 13.52
C PHE A 408 -14.91 1.46 12.09
N ASP A 409 -13.75 1.55 11.45
CA ASP A 409 -13.63 1.44 9.99
C ASP A 409 -13.75 -0.01 9.47
N ALA A 410 -13.03 -0.95 10.06
CA ALA A 410 -12.94 -2.31 9.55
C ALA A 410 -12.56 -3.32 10.63
N VAL A 411 -12.77 -4.59 10.32
CA VAL A 411 -12.21 -5.73 11.08
C VAL A 411 -11.52 -6.71 10.12
N VAL A 412 -10.53 -7.42 10.64
CA VAL A 412 -9.85 -8.50 9.94
C VAL A 412 -10.14 -9.80 10.65
N LEU A 413 -10.52 -10.82 9.90
CA LEU A 413 -10.78 -12.17 10.40
C LEU A 413 -9.77 -13.15 9.79
N LEU A 414 -9.34 -14.12 10.60
CA LEU A 414 -8.71 -15.35 10.12
C LEU A 414 -9.77 -16.45 10.13
N VAL A 415 -9.98 -17.06 8.97
CA VAL A 415 -11.01 -18.09 8.77
C VAL A 415 -10.39 -19.31 8.09
N GLU A 416 -11.03 -20.47 8.23
CA GLU A 416 -10.65 -21.63 7.40
C GLU A 416 -10.72 -21.28 5.91
N ASP A 417 -9.73 -21.72 5.15
CA ASP A 417 -9.70 -21.58 3.70
C ASP A 417 -10.72 -22.52 3.03
N LYS A 418 -11.99 -22.13 3.13
CA LYS A 418 -13.15 -22.83 2.57
C LYS A 418 -14.16 -21.80 2.06
N GLU A 419 -14.59 -21.92 0.81
CA GLU A 419 -15.59 -21.01 0.24
C GLU A 419 -16.94 -21.08 0.99
N ALA A 420 -17.29 -22.24 1.55
CA ALA A 420 -18.48 -22.39 2.40
C ALA A 420 -18.41 -21.48 3.65
N VAL A 421 -17.25 -21.45 4.32
CA VAL A 421 -17.04 -20.61 5.52
C VAL A 421 -17.14 -19.12 5.17
N VAL A 422 -16.56 -18.71 4.04
CA VAL A 422 -16.69 -17.32 3.55
C VAL A 422 -18.13 -16.99 3.16
N GLY A 423 -18.86 -17.93 2.55
CA GLY A 423 -20.27 -17.80 2.21
C GLY A 423 -21.15 -17.62 3.44
N ASP A 424 -20.97 -18.48 4.45
CA ASP A 424 -21.67 -18.43 5.73
C ASP A 424 -21.38 -17.12 6.46
N LEU A 425 -20.10 -16.72 6.52
CA LEU A 425 -19.70 -15.43 7.10
C LEU A 425 -20.40 -14.25 6.42
N LYS A 426 -20.46 -14.21 5.09
CA LYS A 426 -21.17 -13.16 4.34
C LYS A 426 -22.66 -13.14 4.67
N ALA A 427 -23.30 -14.31 4.74
CA ALA A 427 -24.71 -14.43 5.09
C ALA A 427 -24.98 -13.96 6.53
N SER A 428 -24.12 -14.34 7.47
CA SER A 428 -24.16 -13.91 8.87
C SER A 428 -23.98 -12.40 9.01
N LEU A 429 -22.98 -11.80 8.35
CA LEU A 429 -22.74 -10.36 8.37
C LEU A 429 -23.90 -9.55 7.76
N ALA A 430 -24.53 -10.06 6.69
CA ALA A 430 -25.71 -9.42 6.10
C ALA A 430 -26.92 -9.39 7.04
N GLN A 431 -26.99 -10.32 8.00
CA GLN A 431 -28.05 -10.40 9.01
C GLN A 431 -27.65 -9.75 10.35
N TYR A 432 -26.37 -9.43 10.54
CA TYR A 432 -25.87 -8.83 11.75
C TYR A 432 -26.50 -7.45 11.99
N LYS A 433 -27.03 -7.26 13.19
CA LYS A 433 -27.61 -6.00 13.65
C LYS A 433 -27.04 -5.67 15.01
N ASP A 434 -26.35 -4.55 15.10
CA ASP A 434 -25.93 -3.97 16.36
C ASP A 434 -26.83 -2.77 16.68
N PRO A 435 -27.51 -2.75 17.84
CA PRO A 435 -28.41 -1.65 18.21
C PRO A 435 -27.71 -0.30 18.39
N GLU A 436 -26.39 -0.28 18.56
CA GLU A 436 -25.59 0.94 18.80
C GLU A 436 -24.56 1.20 17.70
N ALA A 437 -24.51 0.38 16.64
CA ALA A 437 -23.66 0.63 15.48
C ALA A 437 -24.47 1.21 14.32
N ILE A 438 -23.91 2.22 13.67
CA ILE A 438 -24.43 2.78 12.43
C ILE A 438 -23.58 2.18 11.32
N GLY A 439 -24.20 1.48 10.36
CA GLY A 439 -23.50 1.00 9.17
C GLY A 439 -23.78 -0.45 8.83
N LYS A 440 -23.52 -0.81 7.58
CA LYS A 440 -23.56 -2.20 7.11
C LYS A 440 -22.16 -2.78 7.17
N VAL A 441 -22.06 -4.05 7.57
CA VAL A 441 -20.79 -4.79 7.56
C VAL A 441 -20.76 -5.68 6.32
N GLY A 442 -19.68 -5.60 5.55
CA GLY A 442 -19.52 -6.37 4.32
C GLY A 442 -18.11 -6.91 4.14
N VAL A 443 -17.99 -8.10 3.57
CA VAL A 443 -16.68 -8.67 3.22
C VAL A 443 -16.10 -7.95 2.00
N ILE A 444 -14.87 -7.48 2.11
CA ILE A 444 -14.08 -6.99 0.99
C ILE A 444 -13.46 -8.20 0.28
N GLY A 445 -13.59 -8.28 -1.04
CA GLY A 445 -13.05 -9.37 -1.87
C GLY A 445 -11.53 -9.29 -2.04
N VAL A 446 -10.78 -9.46 -0.96
CA VAL A 446 -9.31 -9.52 -0.93
C VAL A 446 -8.83 -10.71 -0.13
N ARG A 447 -7.59 -11.12 -0.37
CA ARG A 447 -6.85 -12.15 0.37
C ARG A 447 -5.47 -11.67 0.77
N GLU A 448 -4.86 -12.38 1.71
CA GLU A 448 -3.46 -12.19 2.02
C GLU A 448 -2.55 -12.43 0.80
N GLU A 449 -1.48 -11.64 0.71
CA GLU A 449 -0.48 -11.71 -0.34
C GLU A 449 0.91 -11.68 0.30
N MET A 450 1.71 -12.69 -0.04
CA MET A 450 3.08 -12.80 0.47
C MET A 450 4.08 -12.09 -0.44
N VAL A 451 3.69 -11.79 -1.69
CA VAL A 451 4.54 -11.16 -2.70
C VAL A 451 4.26 -9.65 -2.79
N GLY A 452 5.29 -8.87 -2.44
CA GLY A 452 5.33 -7.42 -2.63
C GLY A 452 5.41 -7.02 -4.11
N VAL A 453 6.26 -6.05 -4.44
CA VAL A 453 6.40 -5.53 -5.81
C VAL A 453 6.70 -6.65 -6.81
N ARG A 454 6.09 -6.60 -7.99
CA ARG A 454 6.41 -7.53 -9.09
C ARG A 454 6.22 -6.90 -10.46
N GLY A 455 7.00 -7.36 -11.43
CA GLY A 455 6.77 -7.09 -12.84
C GLY A 455 5.52 -7.83 -13.34
N GLU A 456 4.77 -7.20 -14.22
CA GLU A 456 3.52 -7.73 -14.78
C GLU A 456 3.65 -7.92 -16.30
N ASP A 457 2.84 -8.82 -16.84
CA ASP A 457 2.73 -9.00 -18.29
C ASP A 457 1.95 -7.83 -18.92
N MET A 458 2.49 -7.28 -20.02
CA MET A 458 1.84 -6.19 -20.77
C MET A 458 0.46 -6.59 -21.32
N ASP A 459 0.24 -7.89 -21.55
CA ASP A 459 -1.02 -8.43 -22.04
C ASP A 459 -2.21 -8.14 -21.11
N LEU A 460 -1.95 -7.94 -19.81
CA LEU A 460 -2.96 -7.58 -18.82
C LEU A 460 -3.62 -6.21 -19.11
N TYR A 461 -2.95 -5.33 -19.85
CA TYR A 461 -3.35 -3.93 -20.03
C TYR A 461 -3.83 -3.58 -21.44
N LYS A 462 -3.92 -4.55 -22.35
CA LYS A 462 -4.32 -4.34 -23.75
C LYS A 462 -5.66 -3.62 -23.88
N GLU A 463 -6.65 -3.98 -23.06
CA GLU A 463 -8.00 -3.37 -23.04
C GLU A 463 -8.01 -1.91 -22.56
N TRP A 464 -6.90 -1.47 -21.96
CA TRP A 464 -6.71 -0.14 -21.41
C TRP A 464 -5.66 0.66 -22.19
N GLN A 465 -5.20 0.14 -23.34
CA GLN A 465 -4.46 0.94 -24.31
C GLN A 465 -5.47 1.83 -25.04
N GLU A 466 -5.24 3.13 -25.02
CA GLU A 466 -6.02 4.06 -25.83
C GLU A 466 -5.65 3.85 -27.31
N GLU A 467 -6.64 3.57 -28.17
CA GLU A 467 -6.46 3.62 -29.61
C GLU A 467 -6.12 5.07 -30.00
N HIS A 468 -4.87 5.31 -30.43
CA HIS A 468 -4.39 6.60 -30.89
C HIS A 468 -4.41 6.71 -32.41
#